data_AF-A0A2T9Y5F1-F1
#
_entry.id   AF-A0A2T9Y5F1-F1
#
_cell.length_a   1.000
_cell.length_b   1.000
_cell.length_c   1.000
_cell.angle_alpha   90.00
_cell.angle_beta   90.00
_cell.angle_gamma   90.00
#
_symmetry.space_group_name_H-M   'P 1'
#
loop_
_entity.id
_entity.type
_entity.pdbx_description
1 polymer ?
#
loop_
_entity_poly.entity_id
_entity_poly.type
_entity_poly.pdbx_seq_one_letter_code
_entity_poly.pdbx_strand_id
1 'polypeptide(L)'
;MPNQETLNHIKELTEKVNQLLRERGSQEEPEDPHVTTRIPVTDLTAYPELIEALPSIEEDFFRSPLTDEERKNALYSCPKNSSMNYIPPPLNDSASSAVKKTDSAL
;
A
#
# COMPACT_ATOMS: atom_id res chain seq x y z
N MET A 1 28.83 31.40 -30.89
CA MET A 1 29.68 31.54 -29.70
C MET A 1 28.89 32.30 -28.67
N PRO A 2 28.65 31.77 -27.46
CA PRO A 2 27.93 32.50 -26.42
C PRO A 2 28.70 33.78 -26.08
N ASN A 3 27.98 34.89 -25.90
CA ASN A 3 28.59 36.17 -25.59
C ASN A 3 29.03 36.22 -24.11
N GLN A 4 29.93 37.16 -23.78
CA GLN A 4 30.51 37.29 -22.44
C GLN A 4 29.44 37.47 -21.34
N GLU A 5 28.34 38.14 -21.69
CA GLU A 5 27.21 38.39 -20.81
C GLU A 5 26.48 37.10 -20.44
N THR A 6 26.29 36.20 -21.40
CA THR A 6 25.71 34.85 -21.16
C THR A 6 26.59 34.04 -20.21
N LEU A 7 27.92 34.11 -20.37
CA LEU A 7 28.85 33.41 -19.49
C LEU A 7 28.82 33.95 -18.06
N ASN A 8 28.67 35.28 -17.90
CA ASN A 8 28.56 35.91 -16.60
C ASN A 8 27.27 35.49 -15.87
N HIS A 9 26.13 35.46 -16.57
CA HIS A 9 24.87 35.00 -16.01
C HIS A 9 24.91 33.52 -15.57
N ILE A 10 25.55 32.66 -16.37
CA ILE A 10 25.72 31.24 -16.01
C ILE A 10 26.55 31.10 -14.74
N LYS A 11 27.63 31.89 -14.61
CA LYS A 11 28.48 31.88 -13.42
C LYS A 11 27.72 32.34 -12.17
N GLU A 12 26.96 33.43 -12.28
CA GLU A 12 26.14 33.95 -11.18
C GLU A 12 25.08 32.94 -10.73
N LEU A 13 24.39 32.30 -11.69
CA LEU A 13 23.41 31.25 -11.40
C LEU A 13 24.07 30.06 -10.69
N THR A 14 25.26 29.66 -11.14
CA THR A 14 26.01 28.56 -10.54
C THR A 14 26.41 28.86 -9.09
N GLU A 15 26.85 30.10 -8.80
CA GLU A 15 27.17 30.54 -7.44
C GLU A 15 25.93 30.54 -6.54
N LYS A 16 24.79 31.04 -7.03
CA LYS A 16 23.52 31.02 -6.29
C LYS A 16 23.01 29.61 -6.01
N VAL A 17 23.09 28.69 -6.98
CA VAL A 17 22.71 27.28 -6.79
C VAL A 17 23.61 26.62 -5.74
N ASN A 18 24.92 26.84 -5.80
CA ASN A 18 25.85 26.30 -4.81
C ASN A 18 25.60 26.85 -3.40
N GLN A 19 25.20 28.12 -3.29
CA GLN A 19 24.81 28.72 -2.02
C GLN A 19 23.55 28.05 -1.45
N LEU A 20 22.51 27.86 -2.27
CA LEU A 20 21.29 27.17 -1.87
C LEU A 20 21.54 25.71 -1.46
N LEU A 21 22.45 25.01 -2.15
CA LEU A 21 22.81 23.63 -1.81
C LEU A 21 23.54 23.54 -0.45
N ARG A 22 24.38 24.53 -0.12
CA ARG A 22 25.02 24.64 1.21
C ARG A 22 24.01 24.95 2.30
N GLU A 23 23.08 25.87 2.05
CA GLU A 23 21.99 26.19 2.98
C GLU A 23 21.07 24.99 3.23
N ARG A 24 20.75 24.22 2.17
CA ARG A 24 19.94 23.00 2.27
C ARG A 24 20.68 21.84 2.95
N GLY A 25 22.01 21.75 2.80
CA GLY A 25 22.83 20.67 3.35
C GLY A 25 22.97 20.68 4.88
N SER A 26 22.45 21.70 5.57
CA SER A 26 22.50 21.81 7.04
C SER A 26 21.12 21.94 7.69
N GLN A 27 20.04 21.84 6.90
CA GLN A 27 18.69 21.70 7.44
C GLN A 27 18.36 20.20 7.52
N GLU A 28 19.00 19.48 8.44
CA GLU A 28 18.30 18.38 9.08
C GLU A 28 17.18 19.06 9.88
N GLU A 29 16.01 19.23 9.23
CA GLU A 29 14.78 19.39 10.00
C GLU A 29 14.78 18.28 11.04
N PRO A 30 14.61 18.59 12.34
CA PRO A 30 14.52 17.54 13.34
C PRO A 30 13.42 16.59 12.86
N GLU A 31 13.78 15.32 12.63
CA GLU A 31 12.79 14.30 12.31
C GLU A 31 11.71 14.42 13.39
N ASP A 32 10.47 14.64 12.96
CA ASP A 32 9.34 14.72 13.85
C ASP A 32 9.40 13.47 14.77
N PRO A 33 9.33 13.63 16.11
CA PRO A 33 9.48 12.51 17.04
C PRO A 33 8.49 11.35 16.80
N HIS A 34 7.43 11.60 16.05
CA HIS A 34 6.38 10.66 15.66
C HIS A 34 6.48 10.19 14.21
N VAL A 35 7.41 10.72 13.42
CA VAL A 35 7.69 10.26 12.06
C VAL A 35 8.93 9.38 12.08
N THR A 36 8.72 8.07 11.91
CA THR A 36 9.81 7.12 11.76
C THR A 36 9.95 6.74 10.30
N THR A 37 11.16 6.78 9.76
CA THR A 37 11.45 6.24 8.44
C THR A 37 11.14 4.74 8.42
N ARG A 38 10.27 4.33 7.49
CA ARG A 38 9.93 2.92 7.32
C ARG A 38 11.19 2.16 6.91
N ILE A 39 11.47 1.03 7.58
CA ILE A 39 12.57 0.12 7.21
C ILE A 39 12.44 -0.21 5.71
N PRO A 40 13.54 -0.21 4.93
CA PRO A 40 13.52 -0.63 3.54
C PRO A 40 12.73 -1.93 3.39
N VAL A 41 11.82 -1.98 2.42
CA VAL A 41 11.06 -3.19 2.14
C VAL A 41 12.06 -4.23 1.63
N THR A 42 12.43 -5.16 2.50
CA THR A 42 13.15 -6.37 2.07
C THR A 42 12.12 -7.28 1.42
N ASP A 43 12.32 -7.61 0.15
CA ASP A 43 11.47 -8.57 -0.55
C ASP A 43 11.68 -9.97 0.01
N LEU A 44 10.58 -10.66 0.33
CA LEU A 44 10.62 -12.08 0.66
C LEU A 44 10.77 -12.86 -0.65
N THR A 45 11.87 -13.60 -0.81
CA THR A 45 11.94 -14.65 -1.84
C THR A 45 11.17 -15.85 -1.32
N ALA A 46 10.11 -16.27 -2.04
CA ALA A 46 9.29 -17.40 -1.63
C ALA A 46 10.12 -18.70 -1.63
N TYR A 47 10.00 -19.47 -0.54
CA TYR A 47 10.61 -20.80 -0.43
C TYR A 47 9.84 -21.82 -1.29
N PRO A 48 10.50 -22.86 -1.85
CA PRO A 48 9.81 -23.88 -2.63
C PRO A 48 8.62 -24.51 -1.90
N GLU A 49 8.77 -24.78 -0.61
CA GLU A 49 7.72 -25.36 0.25
C GLU A 49 6.52 -24.41 0.39
N LEU A 50 6.76 -23.10 0.36
CA LEU A 50 5.73 -22.07 0.46
C LEU A 50 4.95 -21.94 -0.85
N ILE A 51 5.62 -22.04 -2.00
CA ILE A 51 4.98 -22.07 -3.32
C ILE A 51 4.13 -23.34 -3.47
N GLU A 52 4.61 -24.48 -2.98
CA GLU A 52 3.83 -25.73 -3.00
C GLU A 52 2.58 -25.64 -2.12
N ALA A 53 2.71 -25.09 -0.91
CA ALA A 53 1.58 -24.92 0.00
C ALA A 53 0.58 -23.84 -0.45
N LEU A 54 1.08 -22.79 -1.12
CA LEU A 54 0.31 -21.63 -1.57
C LEU A 54 0.71 -21.25 -3.01
N PRO A 55 0.20 -21.97 -4.03
CA PRO A 55 0.57 -21.71 -5.44
C PRO A 55 0.24 -20.29 -5.92
N SER A 56 -0.76 -19.65 -5.31
CA SER A 56 -1.17 -18.27 -5.62
C SER A 56 -0.34 -17.19 -4.93
N ILE A 57 0.78 -17.54 -4.26
CA ILE A 57 1.66 -16.57 -3.58
C ILE A 57 2.39 -15.61 -4.53
N GLU A 58 2.67 -16.06 -5.76
CA GLU A 58 3.27 -15.22 -6.80
C GLU A 58 2.23 -14.28 -7.44
N GLU A 59 0.95 -14.64 -7.33
CA GLU A 59 -0.18 -13.83 -7.74
C GLU A 59 -0.62 -12.94 -6.56
N ASP A 60 -1.49 -11.97 -6.81
CA ASP A 60 -1.99 -11.10 -5.74
C ASP A 60 -2.96 -11.89 -4.84
N PHE A 61 -2.41 -12.74 -3.97
CA PHE A 61 -3.11 -13.65 -3.06
C PHE A 61 -4.20 -12.92 -2.25
N PHE A 62 -3.92 -11.66 -1.89
CA PHE A 62 -4.86 -10.80 -1.17
C PHE A 62 -5.91 -10.13 -2.06
N ARG A 63 -5.70 -10.07 -3.37
CA ARG A 63 -6.65 -9.48 -4.33
C ARG A 63 -7.37 -10.47 -5.22
N SER A 64 -6.97 -11.73 -5.30
CA SER A 64 -7.81 -12.78 -5.84
C SER A 64 -9.10 -12.81 -5.04
N PRO A 65 -10.22 -12.29 -5.57
CA PRO A 65 -11.45 -12.20 -4.80
C PRO A 65 -11.93 -13.63 -4.58
N LEU A 66 -12.04 -14.05 -3.32
CA LEU A 66 -12.74 -15.28 -3.01
C LEU A 66 -14.11 -15.23 -3.69
N THR A 67 -14.49 -16.32 -4.35
CA THR A 67 -15.85 -16.45 -4.87
C THR A 67 -16.85 -16.32 -3.71
N ASP A 68 -18.07 -15.88 -3.99
CA ASP A 68 -19.10 -15.71 -2.94
C ASP A 68 -19.33 -17.03 -2.17
N GLU A 69 -19.12 -18.18 -2.82
CA GLU A 69 -19.19 -19.51 -2.21
C GLU A 69 -17.99 -19.82 -1.30
N GLU A 70 -16.75 -19.54 -1.73
CA GLU A 70 -15.56 -19.71 -0.89
C GLU A 70 -15.58 -18.80 0.33
N ARG A 71 -16.03 -17.55 0.15
CA ARG A 71 -16.21 -16.60 1.25
C ARG A 71 -17.27 -17.07 2.24
N LYS A 72 -18.38 -17.64 1.74
CA LYS A 72 -19.43 -18.25 2.56
C LYS A 72 -18.86 -19.41 3.37
N ASN A 73 -18.17 -20.33 2.71
CA ASN A 73 -17.59 -21.52 3.34
C ASN A 73 -16.55 -21.17 4.41
N ALA A 74 -15.65 -20.22 4.13
CA ALA A 74 -14.67 -19.75 5.10
C ALA A 74 -15.33 -19.16 6.36
N LEU A 75 -16.36 -18.32 6.20
CA LEU A 75 -17.08 -17.72 7.32
C LEU A 75 -17.77 -18.76 8.22
N TYR A 76 -18.36 -19.81 7.64
CA TYR A 76 -19.00 -20.88 8.41
C TYR A 76 -18.04 -21.95 8.94
N SER A 77 -16.83 -22.05 8.37
CA SER A 77 -15.80 -22.97 8.87
C SER A 77 -15.23 -22.52 10.22
N CYS A 78 -15.28 -21.23 10.51
CA CYS A 78 -14.82 -20.66 11.78
C CYS A 78 -15.67 -21.18 12.95
N PRO A 79 -15.05 -21.78 13.99
CA PRO A 79 -15.75 -22.23 15.17
C PRO A 79 -16.53 -21.08 15.81
N LYS A 80 -17.84 -21.27 15.96
CA LYS A 80 -18.69 -20.29 16.63
C LYS A 80 -18.32 -20.28 18.10
N ASN A 81 -17.99 -19.11 18.63
CA ASN A 81 -17.71 -19.01 20.06
C ASN A 81 -19.00 -19.39 20.84
N SER A 82 -18.87 -20.26 21.83
CA SER A 82 -20.01 -20.82 22.57
C SER A 82 -20.57 -19.88 23.62
N SER A 83 -19.85 -18.80 23.95
CA SER A 83 -20.25 -17.81 24.97
C SER A 83 -21.09 -16.67 24.41
N MET A 84 -21.11 -16.49 23.08
CA MET A 84 -21.81 -15.40 22.42
C MET A 84 -23.21 -15.84 22.05
N ASN A 85 -24.19 -15.21 22.69
CA ASN A 85 -25.61 -15.44 22.45
C ASN A 85 -26.05 -14.70 21.17
N TYR A 86 -25.42 -15.04 20.04
CA TYR A 86 -25.68 -14.44 18.75
C TYR A 86 -26.07 -15.51 17.72
N ILE A 87 -27.25 -15.34 17.16
CA ILE A 87 -27.74 -16.13 16.02
C ILE A 87 -27.56 -15.23 14.79
N PRO A 88 -26.56 -15.49 13.92
CA PRO A 88 -26.40 -14.71 12.71
C PRO A 88 -27.64 -14.85 11.82
N PRO A 89 -28.05 -13.78 11.12
CA PRO A 89 -29.18 -13.84 10.20
C PRO A 89 -28.92 -14.87 9.09
N PRO A 90 -29.98 -15.51 8.55
CA PRO A 90 -29.84 -16.46 7.45
C PRO A 90 -29.21 -15.75 6.26
N LEU A 91 -28.22 -16.39 5.64
CA LEU A 91 -27.65 -15.88 4.41
C LEU A 91 -28.72 -15.91 3.33
N ASN A 92 -28.82 -14.79 2.63
CA ASN A 92 -29.81 -14.60 1.61
C ASN A 92 -29.32 -15.32 0.33
N ASP A 93 -29.52 -16.63 0.24
CA ASP A 93 -29.19 -17.42 -0.96
C ASP A 93 -30.04 -16.99 -2.18
N SER A 94 -31.07 -16.15 -1.96
CA SER A 94 -32.02 -15.66 -2.96
C SER A 94 -31.96 -14.14 -3.19
N ALA A 95 -30.92 -13.45 -2.70
CA ALA A 95 -30.77 -12.02 -3.00
C ALA A 95 -30.43 -11.82 -4.49
N SER A 96 -31.38 -11.30 -5.26
CA SER A 96 -31.14 -10.85 -6.63
C SER A 96 -29.92 -9.91 -6.70
N SER A 97 -29.08 -10.07 -7.72
CA SER A 97 -27.86 -9.28 -7.96
C SER A 97 -28.09 -7.77 -8.07
N ALA A 98 -29.35 -7.32 -8.06
CA ALA A 98 -29.78 -5.93 -8.16
C ALA A 98 -29.44 -5.05 -6.94
N VAL A 99 -28.88 -5.57 -5.84
CA VAL A 99 -28.55 -4.77 -4.63
C VAL A 99 -27.06 -4.41 -4.51
N LYS A 100 -26.23 -4.68 -5.52
CA LYS A 100 -24.84 -4.20 -5.56
C LYS A 100 -24.74 -2.91 -6.38
N LYS A 101 -25.14 -1.77 -5.82
CA LYS A 101 -24.65 -0.43 -6.24
C LYS A 101 -25.21 0.66 -5.31
N THR A 102 -24.38 1.11 -4.37
CA THR A 102 -24.13 2.53 -4.06
C THR A 102 -23.35 2.57 -2.75
N ASP A 103 -22.03 2.48 -2.85
CA ASP A 103 -21.10 3.09 -1.88
C ASP A 103 -19.76 3.24 -2.60
N SER A 104 -19.75 4.17 -3.54
CA SER A 104 -18.52 4.69 -4.14
C SER A 104 -18.80 6.13 -4.54
N ALA A 105 -19.00 6.96 -3.52
CA ALA A 105 -18.97 8.41 -3.62
C ALA A 105 -18.81 8.98 -2.20
N LEU A 106 -17.57 9.04 -1.73
CA LEU A 106 -17.02 10.11 -0.89
C LEU A 106 -15.50 10.13 -1.06
#